data_AF-A0A9K3HLV4-F1
#
_entry.id   AF-A0A9K3HLV4-F1
#
_cell.length_a   1.000
_cell.length_b   1.000
_cell.length_c   1.000
_cell.angle_alpha   90.00
_cell.angle_beta   90.00
_cell.angle_gamma   90.00
#
_symmetry.space_group_name_H-M   'P 1'
#
loop_
_entity.id
_entity.type
_entity.pdbx_description
1 polymer ?
#
loop_
_entity_poly.entity_id
_entity_poly.type
_entity_poly.pdbx_seq_one_letter_code
_entity_poly.pdbx_strand_id
1 'polypeptide(L)'
;MVFNEIIPQAYSLMTDVFSNYVVQKFFEDGSATQIRELAEQLTEHVLTPSLQMYCSRVIQKAIEVVGLDQQTKMVTELDGHVMRCVRDQNGNHVIQKLLNVYQKMLLIL
;
A
#
# COMPACT_ATOMS: atom_id res chain seq x y z
N MET A 1 13.45 15.19 11.76
CA MET A 1 12.38 15.63 10.83
C MET A 1 11.17 14.74 11.07
N VAL A 2 9.95 15.23 10.84
CA VAL A 2 8.67 14.56 11.16
C VAL A 2 8.63 13.08 10.74
N PHE A 3 9.18 12.75 9.58
CA PHE A 3 9.22 11.36 9.08
C PHE A 3 9.83 10.35 10.07
N ASN A 4 10.90 10.73 10.79
CA ASN A 4 11.57 9.84 11.74
C ASN A 4 10.71 9.51 12.97
N GLU A 5 9.71 10.34 13.27
CA GLU A 5 8.73 10.08 14.34
C GLU A 5 7.57 9.23 13.84
N ILE A 6 7.27 9.30 12.54
CA ILE A 6 6.18 8.57 11.89
C ILE A 6 6.57 7.12 11.62
N ILE A 7 7.79 6.86 11.14
CA ILE A 7 8.20 5.53 10.65
C ILE A 7 7.98 4.40 11.67
N PRO A 8 8.32 4.54 12.96
CA PRO A 8 8.20 3.44 13.92
C PRO A 8 6.74 3.14 14.28
N GLN A 9 5.82 4.05 13.95
CA GLN A 9 4.38 3.93 14.26
C GLN A 9 3.52 3.85 12.99
N ALA A 10 4.14 3.72 11.81
CA ALA A 10 3.45 3.81 10.52
C ALA A 10 2.24 2.87 10.42
N TYR A 11 2.37 1.65 10.92
CA TYR A 11 1.29 0.67 10.94
C TYR A 11 0.14 1.08 11.88
N SER A 12 0.44 1.65 13.04
CA SER A 12 -0.60 2.18 13.93
C SER A 12 -1.33 3.36 13.27
N LEU A 13 -0.58 4.29 12.71
CA LEU A 13 -1.11 5.51 12.08
C LEU A 13 -1.98 5.20 10.85
N MET A 14 -1.64 4.20 10.03
CA MET A 14 -2.47 3.85 8.88
C MET A 14 -3.85 3.26 9.27
N THR A 15 -3.99 2.72 10.48
CA THR A 15 -5.23 2.08 10.96
C THR A 15 -6.22 3.06 11.55
N ASP A 16 -5.76 4.23 11.97
CA ASP A 16 -6.58 5.26 12.58
C ASP A 16 -7.30 6.12 11.54
N VAL A 17 -8.50 6.60 11.90
CA VAL A 17 -9.44 7.29 10.99
C VAL A 17 -8.92 8.63 10.46
N PHE A 18 -7.96 9.26 11.13
CA PHE A 18 -7.37 10.54 10.70
C PHE A 18 -5.89 10.44 10.33
N SER A 19 -5.09 9.71 11.09
CA SER A 19 -3.66 9.63 10.82
C SER A 19 -3.32 8.80 9.58
N ASN A 20 -4.26 8.00 9.05
CA ASN A 20 -4.09 7.35 7.74
C ASN A 20 -3.85 8.36 6.61
N TYR A 21 -4.36 9.59 6.72
CA TYR A 21 -4.11 10.64 5.71
C TYR A 21 -2.66 11.10 5.74
N VAL A 22 -2.01 11.10 6.90
CA VAL A 22 -0.58 11.45 7.03
C VAL A 22 0.28 10.40 6.32
N VAL A 23 -0.03 9.12 6.52
CA VAL A 23 0.69 8.01 5.86
C VAL A 23 0.48 8.06 4.34
N GLN A 24 -0.74 8.32 3.87
CA GLN A 24 -1.02 8.53 2.44
C GLN A 24 -0.20 9.70 1.88
N LYS A 25 -0.09 10.80 2.64
CA LYS A 25 0.65 11.99 2.19
C LYS A 25 2.14 11.73 2.00
N PHE A 26 2.74 10.86 2.81
CA PHE A 26 4.11 10.41 2.59
C PHE A 26 4.28 9.54 1.35
N PHE A 27 3.27 8.76 0.95
CA PHE A 27 3.30 8.07 -0.34
C PHE A 27 3.10 9.03 -1.52
N GLU A 28 2.38 10.13 -1.34
CA GLU A 28 2.17 11.13 -2.40
C GLU A 28 3.38 12.04 -2.63
N ASP A 29 3.96 12.58 -1.55
CA ASP A 29 4.95 13.67 -1.63
C ASP A 29 6.33 13.28 -1.03
N GLY A 30 6.47 12.07 -0.49
CA GLY A 30 7.71 11.62 0.10
C GLY A 30 8.83 11.42 -0.92
N SER A 31 10.08 11.52 -0.47
CA SER A 31 11.22 11.14 -1.31
C SER A 31 11.18 9.63 -1.60
N ALA A 32 11.86 9.19 -2.66
CA ALA A 32 11.95 7.76 -3.00
C ALA A 32 12.46 6.91 -1.82
N THR A 33 13.41 7.43 -1.04
CA THR A 33 13.90 6.77 0.19
C THR A 33 12.82 6.68 1.26
N GLN A 34 12.08 7.76 1.50
CA GLN A 34 11.00 7.77 2.49
C GLN A 34 9.86 6.82 2.10
N ILE A 35 9.46 6.81 0.83
CA ILE A 35 8.45 5.90 0.29
C ILE A 35 8.90 4.46 0.48
N ARG A 36 10.17 4.16 0.15
CA ARG A 36 10.73 2.82 0.30
C ARG A 36 10.72 2.36 1.76
N GLU A 37 11.28 3.15 2.66
CA GLU A 37 11.33 2.86 4.10
C GLU A 37 9.91 2.71 4.69
N LEU A 38 8.97 3.54 4.26
CA LEU A 38 7.58 3.46 4.73
C LEU A 38 6.88 2.19 4.24
N ALA A 39 7.08 1.82 2.96
CA ALA A 39 6.52 0.59 2.43
C ALA A 39 7.13 -0.67 3.09
N GLU A 40 8.39 -0.62 3.52
CA GLU A 40 8.99 -1.70 4.32
C GLU A 40 8.29 -1.91 5.68
N GLN A 41 7.66 -0.88 6.25
CA GLN A 41 6.82 -1.02 7.45
C GLN A 41 5.43 -1.63 7.17
N LEU A 42 5.03 -1.71 5.90
CA LEU A 42 3.73 -2.24 5.47
C LEU A 42 3.82 -3.67 4.94
N THR A 43 4.98 -4.07 4.42
CA THR A 43 5.26 -5.42 3.95
C THR A 43 5.24 -6.44 5.09
N GLU A 44 5.00 -7.70 4.75
CA GLU A 44 4.76 -8.85 5.65
C GLU A 44 3.35 -8.94 6.26
N HIS A 45 2.49 -7.95 6.02
CA HIS A 45 1.12 -7.94 6.53
C HIS A 45 0.06 -7.49 5.51
N VAL A 46 0.34 -7.38 4.21
CA VAL A 46 -0.48 -6.64 3.21
C VAL A 46 -1.96 -7.08 3.13
N LEU A 47 -2.25 -8.36 3.34
CA LEU A 47 -3.63 -8.87 3.26
C LEU A 47 -4.58 -8.19 4.25
N THR A 48 -4.21 -8.08 5.53
CA THR A 48 -5.10 -7.57 6.57
C THR A 48 -5.43 -6.08 6.37
N PRO A 49 -4.45 -5.18 6.15
CA PRO A 49 -4.65 -3.80 5.73
C PRO A 49 -5.52 -3.66 4.48
N SER A 50 -5.34 -4.55 3.49
CA SER A 50 -6.12 -4.49 2.23
C SER A 50 -7.62 -4.68 2.45
N LEU A 51 -8.02 -5.39 3.50
CA LEU A 51 -9.43 -5.68 3.83
C LEU A 51 -10.03 -4.65 4.80
N GLN A 52 -9.24 -3.69 5.31
CA GLN A 52 -9.70 -2.68 6.28
C GLN A 52 -9.95 -1.32 5.60
N MET A 53 -10.99 -0.62 6.05
CA MET A 53 -11.53 0.61 5.43
C MET A 53 -10.52 1.73 5.21
N TYR A 54 -9.64 2.00 6.19
CA TYR A 54 -8.68 3.11 6.16
C TYR A 54 -7.35 2.64 5.57
N CYS A 55 -6.87 1.51 6.06
CA CYS A 55 -5.62 0.89 5.62
C CYS A 55 -5.61 0.56 4.13
N SER A 56 -6.74 0.10 3.55
CA SER A 56 -6.80 -0.25 2.13
C SER A 56 -6.49 0.94 1.21
N ARG A 57 -6.75 2.17 1.67
CA ARG A 57 -6.40 3.39 0.92
C ARG A 57 -4.90 3.63 0.93
N VAL A 58 -4.25 3.37 2.08
CA VAL A 58 -2.80 3.45 2.21
C VAL A 58 -2.12 2.39 1.33
N ILE A 59 -2.62 1.15 1.32
CA ILE A 59 -2.10 0.08 0.46
C ILE A 59 -2.24 0.44 -1.03
N GLN A 60 -3.38 1.00 -1.43
CA GLN A 60 -3.56 1.49 -2.81
C GLN A 60 -2.54 2.57 -3.17
N LYS A 61 -2.27 3.52 -2.27
CA LYS A 61 -1.26 4.57 -2.50
C LYS A 61 0.15 4.00 -2.58
N ALA A 62 0.52 3.10 -1.69
CA ALA A 62 1.81 2.43 -1.73
C ALA A 62 2.02 1.73 -3.08
N ILE A 63 1.06 0.93 -3.53
CA ILE A 63 1.11 0.22 -4.83
C ILE A 63 1.35 1.17 -6.01
N GLU A 64 0.80 2.39 -5.98
CA GLU A 64 0.95 3.36 -7.07
C GLU A 64 2.38 3.89 -7.25
N VAL A 65 3.16 3.97 -6.16
CA VAL A 65 4.40 4.75 -6.13
C VAL A 65 5.65 3.94 -5.78
N VAL A 66 5.50 2.78 -5.16
CA VAL A 66 6.63 1.93 -4.76
C VAL A 66 7.30 1.27 -5.97
N GLY A 67 8.58 0.93 -5.83
CA GLY A 67 9.34 0.24 -6.86
C GLY A 67 8.82 -1.16 -7.17
N LEU A 68 9.19 -1.70 -8.33
CA LEU A 68 8.73 -3.01 -8.81
C LEU A 68 9.06 -4.15 -7.84
N ASP A 69 10.19 -4.07 -7.11
CA ASP A 69 10.56 -5.06 -6.10
C ASP A 69 9.57 -5.08 -4.94
N GLN A 70 9.17 -3.91 -4.44
CA GLN A 70 8.19 -3.78 -3.36
C GLN A 70 6.77 -4.13 -3.84
N GLN A 71 6.39 -3.72 -5.05
CA GLN A 71 5.12 -4.13 -5.67
C GLN A 71 5.02 -5.66 -5.75
N THR A 72 6.08 -6.33 -6.22
CA THR A 72 6.13 -7.79 -6.35
C THR A 72 5.97 -8.47 -4.98
N LYS A 73 6.63 -7.96 -3.93
CA LYS A 73 6.44 -8.46 -2.55
C LYS A 73 4.99 -8.32 -2.10
N MET A 74 4.40 -7.13 -2.26
CA MET A 74 3.02 -6.87 -1.85
C MET A 74 2.00 -7.75 -2.60
N VAL A 75 2.21 -8.01 -3.89
CA VAL A 75 1.36 -8.91 -4.69
C VAL A 75 1.52 -10.36 -4.25
N THR A 76 2.75 -10.78 -3.98
CA THR A 76 3.04 -12.14 -3.52
C THR A 76 2.33 -12.44 -2.21
N GLU A 77 2.22 -11.48 -1.30
CA GLU A 77 1.47 -11.63 -0.04
C GLU A 77 -0.05 -11.78 -0.23
N LEU A 78 -0.58 -11.35 -1.37
CA LEU A 78 -2.00 -11.52 -1.73
C LEU A 78 -2.26 -12.81 -2.52
N ASP A 79 -1.21 -13.54 -2.92
CA ASP A 79 -1.35 -14.81 -3.61
C ASP A 79 -2.11 -15.82 -2.72
N GLY A 80 -2.94 -16.65 -3.35
CA GLY A 80 -3.90 -17.53 -2.65
C GLY A 80 -5.08 -16.81 -1.97
N HIS A 81 -5.09 -15.48 -1.90
CA HIS A 81 -6.16 -14.68 -1.28
C HIS A 81 -6.89 -13.75 -2.24
N VAL A 82 -6.54 -13.75 -3.53
CA VAL A 82 -7.12 -12.88 -4.56
C VAL A 82 -8.65 -12.92 -4.56
N MET A 83 -9.27 -14.11 -4.56
CA MET A 83 -10.73 -14.24 -4.59
C MET A 83 -11.41 -13.69 -3.33
N ARG A 84 -10.72 -13.73 -2.18
CA ARG A 84 -11.19 -13.10 -0.94
C ARG A 84 -11.18 -11.58 -1.09
N CYS A 85 -10.07 -11.02 -1.57
CA CYS A 85 -9.94 -9.58 -1.80
C CYS A 85 -10.97 -9.07 -2.81
N VAL A 86 -11.18 -9.77 -3.93
CA VAL A 86 -12.17 -9.40 -4.96
C VAL A 86 -13.60 -9.30 -4.40
N ARG A 87 -13.96 -10.14 -3.42
CA ARG A 87 -15.30 -10.16 -2.80
C ARG A 87 -15.43 -9.21 -1.61
N ASP A 88 -14.33 -8.65 -1.13
CA ASP A 88 -14.31 -7.74 0.01
C ASP A 88 -14.61 -6.29 -0.41
N GLN A 89 -15.31 -5.53 0.43
CA GLN A 89 -15.69 -4.14 0.14
C GLN A 89 -14.50 -3.18 0.00
N ASN A 90 -13.36 -3.50 0.62
CA ASN A 90 -12.14 -2.71 0.57
C ASN A 90 -11.10 -3.37 -0.35
N GLY A 91 -10.92 -4.68 -0.19
CA GLY A 91 -9.93 -5.47 -0.93
C GLY A 91 -10.10 -5.40 -2.45
N ASN A 92 -11.34 -5.26 -2.95
CA ASN A 92 -11.58 -5.19 -4.39
C ASN A 92 -10.89 -3.98 -5.03
N HIS A 93 -10.80 -2.86 -4.31
CA HIS A 93 -10.13 -1.65 -4.78
C HIS A 93 -8.61 -1.83 -4.84
N VAL A 94 -8.03 -2.59 -3.91
CA VAL A 94 -6.60 -2.95 -3.94
C VAL A 94 -6.29 -3.80 -5.16
N ILE A 95 -7.12 -4.82 -5.45
CA ILE A 95 -6.94 -5.68 -6.65
C ILE A 95 -7.08 -4.86 -7.94
N GLN A 96 -8.09 -4.00 -8.04
CA GLN A 96 -8.24 -3.10 -9.19
C GLN A 96 -7.01 -2.18 -9.35
N LYS A 97 -6.44 -1.71 -8.23
CA LYS A 97 -5.24 -0.87 -8.27
C LYS A 97 -4.04 -1.61 -8.82
N LEU A 98 -3.81 -2.84 -8.37
CA LEU A 98 -2.75 -3.71 -8.90
C LEU A 98 -2.88 -3.90 -10.41
N LEU A 99 -4.07 -4.29 -10.88
CA LEU A 99 -4.32 -4.49 -12.31
C LEU A 99 -4.06 -3.22 -13.13
N ASN A 100 -4.46 -2.06 -12.63
CA ASN A 100 -4.22 -0.78 -13.30
C ASN A 100 -2.72 -0.44 -13.40
N VAL A 101 -1.94 -0.73 -12.37
CA VAL A 101 -0.48 -0.51 -12.38
C VAL A 101 0.20 -1.46 -13.37
N TYR A 102 -0.15 -2.75 -13.37
CA TYR A 102 0.38 -3.71 -14.32
C TYR A 102 0.00 -3.39 -15.77
N GLN A 103 -1.24 -2.97 -16.03
CA GLN A 103 -1.67 -2.57 -17.37
C GLN A 103 -0.89 -1.35 -17.88
N LYS A 104 -0.63 -0.35 -17.02
CA LYS A 104 0.23 0.79 -17.38
C LYS A 104 1.66 0.36 -17.72
N MET A 105 2.21 -0.62 -16.99
CA MET A 105 3.55 -1.15 -17.24
C MET A 105 3.65 -1.88 -18.59
N LEU A 106 2.58 -2.55 -19.03
CA LEU A 106 2.52 -3.20 -20.35
C LEU A 106 2.38 -2.21 -21.51
N LEU A 107 1.89 -0.98 -21.27
CA LEU A 107 1.70 0.04 -22.32
C LEU A 107 2.99 0.82 -22.65
N ILE A 108 4.05 0.65 -21.86
CA ILE A 108 5.34 1.33 -22.04
C ILE A 108 6.45 0.38 -22.53
N LEU A 109 6.12 -0.89 -22.73
CA LEU A 109 6.96 -1.93 -23.35
C LEU A 109 6.46 -2.19 -24.77
#